data_AF-A0A086JRH8-F1
#
_entry.id   AF-A0A086JRH8-F1
#
_cell.length_a   1.000
_cell.length_b   1.000
_cell.length_c   1.000
_cell.angle_alpha   90.00
_cell.angle_beta   90.00
_cell.angle_gamma   90.00
#
_symmetry.space_group_name_H-M   'P 1'
#
loop_
_entity.id
_entity.type
_entity.pdbx_description
1 polymer ?
#
loop_
_entity_poly.entity_id
_entity_poly.type
_entity_poly.pdbx_seq_one_letter_code
_entity_poly.pdbx_strand_id
1 'polypeptide(L)'
;QERKFLRIFFQTKATFLKLAGPQLVQMFIGDGAKMVRDAFELAKEKAPAIIFIDELDAIGTKRFDSELSGDREVQRTMLELLNQLDGFSSDDRIKVIAATNRPDVLDPALLRSGRLDRKIELPHPNEEARERILQIHARKMNVNKE
;
A
#
# COMPACT_ATOMS: atom_id res chain seq x y z
N GLN A 1 -2.54 -8.93 5.93
CA GLN A 1 -1.85 -7.72 6.46
C GLN A 1 -2.84 -6.57 6.68
N GLU A 2 -3.81 -6.41 5.78
CA GLU A 2 -4.92 -5.44 5.80
C GLU A 2 -5.62 -5.21 7.17
N ARG A 3 -6.02 -6.27 7.89
CA ARG A 3 -6.75 -6.13 9.18
C ARG A 3 -5.94 -5.50 10.32
N LYS A 4 -4.61 -5.65 10.31
CA LYS A 4 -3.74 -5.04 11.34
C LYS A 4 -3.61 -3.54 11.11
N PHE A 5 -3.48 -3.12 9.85
CA PHE A 5 -3.46 -1.71 9.47
C PHE A 5 -4.80 -1.04 9.77
N LEU A 6 -5.92 -1.72 9.50
CA LEU A 6 -7.27 -1.19 9.76
C LEU A 6 -7.47 -0.69 11.19
N ARG A 7 -6.80 -1.32 12.17
CA ARG A 7 -6.93 -0.97 13.59
C ARG A 7 -6.18 0.31 13.98
N ILE A 8 -5.10 0.65 13.28
CA ILE A 8 -4.37 1.91 13.47
C ILE A 8 -5.28 3.08 13.07
N PHE A 9 -6.08 2.92 12.01
CA PHE A 9 -6.94 3.97 11.46
C PHE A 9 -8.14 4.29 12.36
N PHE A 10 -8.75 3.27 12.99
CA PHE A 10 -9.87 3.48 13.91
C PHE A 10 -9.49 4.38 15.11
N GLN A 11 -8.21 4.43 15.49
CA GLN A 11 -7.75 5.25 16.60
C GLN A 11 -7.38 6.69 16.20
N THR A 12 -7.04 6.95 14.93
CA THR A 12 -6.45 8.23 14.51
C THR A 12 -7.44 9.28 14.02
N LYS A 13 -8.74 8.95 13.85
CA LYS A 13 -9.78 9.85 13.27
C LYS A 13 -9.35 10.50 11.93
N ALA A 14 -8.44 9.86 11.20
CA ALA A 14 -7.96 10.34 9.90
C ALA A 14 -8.77 9.70 8.77
N THR A 15 -8.87 10.41 7.64
CA THR A 15 -9.50 9.87 6.43
C THR A 15 -8.66 8.73 5.89
N PHE A 16 -9.28 7.58 5.60
CA PHE A 16 -8.60 6.42 5.04
C PHE A 16 -8.92 6.28 3.55
N LEU A 17 -7.89 6.31 2.71
CA LEU A 17 -7.99 6.12 1.27
C LEU A 17 -7.24 4.84 0.90
N LYS A 18 -7.95 3.85 0.39
CA LYS A 18 -7.38 2.58 -0.06
C LYS A 18 -7.23 2.57 -1.57
N LEU A 19 -6.05 2.20 -2.03
CA LEU A 19 -5.74 1.89 -3.43
C LEU A 19 -5.20 0.46 -3.50
N ALA A 20 -5.75 -0.38 -4.36
CA ALA A 20 -5.18 -1.69 -4.63
C ALA A 20 -4.33 -1.63 -5.90
N GLY A 21 -3.12 -2.19 -5.87
CA GLY A 21 -2.20 -2.22 -7.01
C GLY A 21 -2.84 -2.72 -8.31
N PRO A 22 -3.61 -3.83 -8.31
CA PRO A 22 -4.30 -4.30 -9.51
C PRO A 22 -5.33 -3.32 -10.07
N GLN A 23 -5.94 -2.46 -9.23
CA GLN A 23 -6.89 -1.45 -9.69
C GLN A 23 -6.19 -0.31 -10.46
N LEU A 24 -4.89 -0.14 -10.25
CA LEU A 24 -4.08 0.85 -10.96
C LEU A 24 -3.60 0.33 -12.32
N VAL A 25 -3.79 -0.97 -12.61
CA VAL A 25 -3.50 -1.58 -13.90
C VAL A 25 -4.75 -1.45 -14.78
N GLN A 26 -4.80 -0.39 -15.60
CA GLN A 26 -5.92 -0.11 -16.50
C GLN A 26 -5.55 -0.41 -17.96
N MET A 27 -6.55 -0.80 -18.75
CA MET A 27 -6.40 -1.02 -20.20
C MET A 27 -6.32 0.30 -20.98
N PHE A 28 -6.84 1.38 -20.39
CA PHE A 28 -6.86 2.71 -20.99
C PHE A 28 -5.63 3.52 -20.56
N ILE A 29 -5.05 4.24 -21.53
CA ILE A 29 -3.83 5.01 -21.35
C ILE A 29 -4.12 6.22 -20.43
N GLY A 30 -3.35 6.36 -19.36
CA GLY A 30 -3.40 7.50 -18.44
C GLY A 30 -4.40 7.37 -17.30
N ASP A 31 -5.28 6.36 -17.30
CA ASP A 31 -6.29 6.19 -16.24
C ASP A 31 -5.65 5.82 -14.91
N GLY A 32 -4.64 4.94 -14.91
CA GLY A 32 -3.90 4.57 -13.70
C GLY A 32 -3.22 5.79 -13.06
N ALA A 33 -2.52 6.59 -13.87
CA ALA A 33 -1.88 7.83 -13.42
C ALA A 33 -2.91 8.86 -12.91
N LYS A 34 -4.07 8.97 -13.55
CA LYS A 34 -5.16 9.86 -13.10
C LYS A 34 -5.69 9.43 -11.74
N MET A 35 -5.96 8.13 -11.54
CA MET A 35 -6.44 7.60 -10.26
C MET A 35 -5.47 7.91 -9.11
N VAL A 36 -4.16 7.81 -9.37
CA VAL A 36 -3.13 8.18 -8.39
C VAL A 36 -3.25 9.66 -8.04
N ARG A 37 -3.31 10.56 -9.02
CA ARG A 37 -3.47 12.01 -8.78
C ARG A 37 -4.73 12.33 -7.99
N ASP A 38 -5.87 11.80 -8.41
CA ASP A 38 -7.17 12.05 -7.78
C ASP A 38 -7.17 11.57 -6.31
N ALA A 39 -6.52 10.44 -6.02
CA ALA A 39 -6.41 9.92 -4.66
C ALA A 39 -5.54 10.83 -3.77
N PHE A 40 -4.44 11.36 -4.28
CA PHE A 40 -3.57 12.28 -3.55
C PHE A 40 -4.21 13.66 -3.36
N GLU A 41 -4.96 14.15 -4.34
CA GLU A 41 -5.74 15.39 -4.23
C GLU A 41 -6.84 15.25 -3.16
N LEU A 42 -7.61 14.17 -3.20
CA LEU A 42 -8.62 13.86 -2.18
C LEU A 42 -8.01 13.72 -0.77
N ALA A 43 -6.79 13.18 -0.66
CA ALA A 43 -6.07 13.10 0.60
C ALA A 43 -5.70 14.49 1.15
N LYS A 44 -5.33 15.42 0.27
CA LYS A 44 -5.03 16.82 0.62
C LYS A 44 -6.28 17.55 1.10
N GLU A 45 -7.40 17.39 0.40
CA GLU A 45 -8.67 18.00 0.80
C GLU A 45 -9.18 17.47 2.15
N LYS A 46 -8.99 16.18 2.40
CA LYS A 46 -9.51 15.49 3.59
C LYS A 46 -8.48 15.29 4.70
N ALA A 47 -7.41 16.08 4.70
CA ALA A 47 -6.36 16.00 5.71
C ALA A 47 -6.92 16.24 7.13
N PRO A 48 -6.54 15.45 8.15
CA PRO A 48 -5.51 14.40 8.13
C PRO A 48 -5.96 13.12 7.42
N ALA A 49 -5.10 12.57 6.56
CA ALA A 49 -5.43 11.43 5.71
C ALA A 49 -4.30 10.39 5.66
N ILE A 50 -4.68 9.14 5.47
CA ILE A 50 -3.76 8.03 5.26
C ILE A 50 -4.11 7.36 3.94
N ILE A 51 -3.12 7.31 3.04
CA ILE A 51 -3.22 6.59 1.78
C ILE A 51 -2.59 5.21 1.99
N PHE A 52 -3.38 4.15 1.78
CA PHE A 52 -2.93 2.77 1.87
C PHE A 52 -2.93 2.13 0.49
N ILE A 53 -1.74 1.74 0.04
CA ILE A 53 -1.52 1.07 -1.24
C ILE A 53 -1.26 -0.41 -0.95
N ASP A 54 -2.18 -1.28 -1.33
CA ASP A 54 -1.99 -2.73 -1.22
C ASP A 54 -1.42 -3.31 -2.52
N GLU A 55 -0.74 -4.44 -2.45
CA GLU A 55 -0.19 -5.15 -3.62
C GLU A 55 0.64 -4.23 -4.54
N LEU A 56 1.54 -3.44 -3.94
CA LEU A 56 2.38 -2.48 -4.67
C LEU A 56 3.22 -3.16 -5.78
N ASP A 57 3.54 -4.45 -5.63
CA ASP A 57 4.24 -5.25 -6.63
C ASP A 57 3.51 -5.33 -7.99
N ALA A 58 2.19 -5.13 -8.02
CA ALA A 58 1.44 -5.07 -9.27
C ALA A 58 1.89 -3.92 -10.21
N ILE A 59 2.26 -2.77 -9.64
CA ILE A 59 2.71 -1.59 -10.40
C ILE A 59 4.17 -1.21 -10.18
N GLY A 60 4.78 -1.67 -9.10
CA GLY A 60 6.12 -1.30 -8.66
C GLY A 60 7.23 -2.24 -9.13
N THR A 61 6.95 -3.19 -10.02
CA THR A 61 7.94 -4.17 -10.48
C THR A 61 8.95 -3.53 -11.45
N LYS A 62 10.25 -3.79 -11.24
CA LYS A 62 11.33 -3.48 -12.20
C LYS A 62 11.12 -4.24 -13.51
N ARG A 63 10.51 -3.62 -14.52
CA ARG A 63 10.39 -4.22 -15.85
C ARG A 63 11.49 -3.69 -16.77
N PHE A 64 12.39 -4.59 -17.15
CA PHE A 64 13.35 -4.41 -18.25
C PHE A 64 12.63 -4.72 -19.57
N ASP A 65 12.43 -3.69 -20.39
CA ASP A 65 12.40 -3.77 -21.85
C ASP A 65 11.44 -4.78 -22.55
N SER A 66 10.19 -4.92 -22.08
CA SER A 66 9.14 -5.62 -22.83
C SER A 66 8.31 -4.64 -23.69
N GLU A 67 8.27 -4.87 -25.02
CA GLU A 67 7.56 -4.07 -26.04
C GLU A 67 6.02 -4.09 -25.96
N LEU A 68 5.44 -4.64 -24.88
CA LEU A 68 3.99 -4.74 -24.71
C LEU A 68 3.41 -3.42 -24.21
N SER A 69 2.44 -2.87 -24.95
CA SER A 69 1.79 -1.57 -24.64
C SER A 69 1.24 -1.47 -23.21
N GLY A 70 0.79 -2.58 -22.61
CA GLY A 70 0.28 -2.61 -21.23
C GLY A 70 1.36 -2.33 -20.17
N ASP A 71 2.61 -2.71 -20.43
CA ASP A 71 3.71 -2.54 -19.48
C ASP A 71 4.15 -1.08 -19.39
N ARG A 72 4.03 -0.34 -20.49
CA ARG A 72 4.29 1.10 -20.54
C ARG A 72 3.31 1.91 -19.69
N GLU A 73 2.04 1.48 -19.62
CA GLU A 73 1.03 2.17 -18.80
C GLU A 73 1.26 1.96 -17.31
N VAL A 74 1.61 0.73 -16.92
CA VAL A 74 1.99 0.41 -15.55
C VAL A 74 3.21 1.22 -15.11
N GLN A 75 4.24 1.31 -15.96
CA GLN A 75 5.41 2.14 -15.70
C GLN A 75 5.05 3.63 -15.55
N ARG A 76 4.15 4.17 -16.39
CA ARG A 76 3.69 5.56 -16.25
C ARG A 76 2.97 5.80 -14.93
N THR A 77 2.11 4.88 -14.52
CA THR A 77 1.40 4.96 -13.24
C THR A 77 2.37 4.90 -12.06
N MET A 78 3.40 4.06 -12.14
CA MET A 78 4.49 4.03 -11.16
C MET A 78 5.26 5.35 -11.09
N LEU A 79 5.62 5.94 -12.23
CA LEU A 79 6.32 7.22 -12.29
C LEU A 79 5.48 8.36 -11.71
N GLU A 80 4.17 8.38 -11.98
CA GLU A 80 3.25 9.34 -11.36
C GLU A 80 3.19 9.16 -9.84
N LEU A 81 3.11 7.91 -9.35
CA LEU A 81 3.17 7.64 -7.92
C LEU A 81 4.48 8.16 -7.30
N LEU A 82 5.62 7.97 -7.96
CA LEU A 82 6.90 8.51 -7.51
C LEU A 82 6.91 10.04 -7.45
N ASN A 83 6.38 10.70 -8.48
CA ASN A 83 6.27 12.15 -8.53
C ASN A 83 5.38 12.69 -7.42
N GLN A 84 4.26 12.03 -7.13
CA GLN A 84 3.40 12.41 -6.01
C GLN A 84 4.14 12.25 -4.70
N LEU A 85 4.83 11.13 -4.46
CA LEU A 85 5.62 10.89 -3.25
C LEU A 85 6.74 11.93 -3.05
N ASP A 86 7.46 12.31 -4.10
CA ASP A 86 8.49 13.36 -4.04
C ASP A 86 7.89 14.76 -3.80
N GLY A 87 6.69 15.00 -4.31
CA GLY A 87 5.96 16.26 -4.21
C GLY A 87 5.37 16.54 -2.83
N PHE A 88 5.26 15.53 -1.94
CA PHE A 88 4.88 15.75 -0.54
C PHE A 88 6.07 16.26 0.25
N SER A 89 6.27 17.56 0.20
CA SER A 89 7.13 18.27 1.15
C SER A 89 6.50 18.16 2.53
N SER A 90 6.89 17.15 3.31
CA SER A 90 6.75 17.08 4.79
C SER A 90 5.41 17.54 5.41
N ASP A 91 4.28 17.55 4.71
CA ASP A 91 3.00 17.91 5.34
C ASP A 91 2.66 16.75 6.28
N ASP A 92 2.83 17.00 7.57
CA ASP A 92 2.74 15.99 8.62
C ASP A 92 1.38 15.30 8.69
N ARG A 93 0.37 15.84 8.01
CA ARG A 93 -1.02 15.40 8.09
C ARG A 93 -1.38 14.31 7.07
N ILE A 94 -0.54 14.03 6.08
CA ILE A 94 -0.78 12.96 5.09
C ILE A 94 0.32 11.91 5.21
N LYS A 95 -0.07 10.66 5.46
CA LYS A 95 0.87 9.54 5.54
C LYS A 95 0.54 8.51 4.47
N VAL A 96 1.57 8.01 3.79
CA VAL A 96 1.44 6.92 2.81
C VAL A 96 1.95 5.63 3.43
N ILE A 97 1.16 4.57 3.31
CA ILE A 97 1.51 3.21 3.71
C ILE A 97 1.37 2.33 2.48
N ALA A 98 2.41 1.56 2.18
CA ALA A 98 2.36 0.57 1.12
C ALA A 98 2.58 -0.85 1.67
N ALA A 99 1.89 -1.83 1.09
CA ALA A 99 2.06 -3.24 1.37
C ALA A 99 2.44 -3.99 0.08
N THR A 100 3.33 -4.97 0.22
CA THR A 100 3.75 -5.85 -0.87
C THR A 100 4.07 -7.22 -0.30
N ASN A 101 3.84 -8.27 -1.09
CA ASN A 101 4.28 -9.62 -0.78
C ASN A 101 5.65 -9.95 -1.40
N ARG A 102 6.13 -9.12 -2.33
CA ARG A 102 7.35 -9.34 -3.11
C ARG A 102 8.25 -8.10 -3.08
N PRO A 103 8.90 -7.80 -1.95
CA PRO A 103 9.80 -6.64 -1.85
C PRO A 103 11.05 -6.77 -2.74
N ASP A 104 11.41 -7.99 -3.15
CA ASP A 104 12.55 -8.32 -4.00
C ASP A 104 12.41 -7.82 -5.45
N VAL A 105 11.19 -7.76 -5.97
CA VAL A 105 10.93 -7.31 -7.36
C VAL A 105 10.65 -5.82 -7.48
N LEU A 106 10.53 -5.12 -6.35
CA LEU A 106 10.21 -3.70 -6.35
C LEU A 106 11.32 -2.84 -6.94
N ASP A 107 10.93 -1.77 -7.61
CA ASP A 107 11.85 -0.76 -8.11
C ASP A 107 12.56 -0.05 -6.94
N PRO A 108 13.90 -0.03 -6.88
CA PRO A 108 14.66 0.68 -5.87
C PRO A 108 14.36 2.18 -5.82
N ALA A 109 13.83 2.77 -6.89
CA ALA A 109 13.35 4.13 -6.91
C ALA A 109 12.29 4.36 -5.83
N LEU A 110 11.38 3.42 -5.60
CA LEU A 110 10.37 3.51 -4.53
C LEU A 110 10.99 3.49 -3.13
N LEU A 111 12.11 2.77 -2.99
CA LEU A 111 12.80 2.54 -1.71
C LEU A 111 13.86 3.61 -1.38
N ARG A 112 13.99 4.65 -2.20
CA ARG A 112 14.92 5.76 -1.97
C ARG A 112 14.41 6.65 -0.83
N SER A 113 15.35 7.24 -0.09
CA SER A 113 15.04 8.24 0.94
C SER A 113 14.19 9.38 0.39
N GLY A 114 13.17 9.80 1.15
CA GLY A 114 12.18 10.80 0.76
C GLY A 114 10.87 10.22 0.19
N ARG A 115 10.79 8.89 0.04
CA ARG A 115 9.60 8.17 -0.47
C ARG A 115 9.14 7.14 0.57
N LEU A 116 9.52 5.86 0.42
CA LEU A 116 9.23 4.81 1.39
C LEU A 116 10.40 4.62 2.36
N ASP A 117 10.49 5.51 3.35
CA ASP A 117 11.62 5.57 4.29
C ASP A 117 11.60 4.47 5.36
N ARG A 118 10.41 4.02 5.77
CA ARG A 118 10.22 3.03 6.84
C ARG A 118 9.84 1.69 6.25
N LYS A 119 10.69 0.69 6.48
CA LYS A 119 10.46 -0.70 6.07
C LYS A 119 10.10 -1.51 7.30
N ILE A 120 8.92 -2.10 7.30
CA ILE A 120 8.43 -2.96 8.38
C ILE A 120 8.22 -4.35 7.79
N GLU A 121 9.07 -5.28 8.17
CA GLU A 121 8.91 -6.68 7.80
C GLU A 121 7.89 -7.35 8.73
N LEU A 122 6.98 -8.12 8.15
CA LEU A 122 6.00 -8.92 8.88
C LEU A 122 6.38 -10.39 8.77
N PRO A 123 7.15 -10.93 9.73
CA PRO A 123 7.55 -12.33 9.69
C PRO A 123 6.36 -13.26 9.93
N HIS A 124 6.55 -14.52 9.57
CA HIS A 124 5.61 -15.58 9.90
C HIS A 124 5.45 -15.67 11.43
N PRO A 125 4.21 -15.89 11.94
CA PRO A 125 3.99 -15.95 13.38
C PRO A 125 4.73 -17.14 14.00
N ASN A 126 5.47 -16.87 15.08
CA ASN A 126 6.07 -17.91 15.93
C ASN A 126 4.98 -18.68 16.69
N GLU A 127 5.37 -19.73 17.41
CA GLU A 127 4.42 -20.61 18.11
C GLU A 127 3.50 -19.85 19.08
N GLU A 128 4.08 -19.00 19.93
CA GLU A 128 3.31 -18.14 20.84
C GLU A 128 2.34 -17.21 20.11
N ALA A 129 2.77 -16.59 19.00
CA ALA A 129 1.90 -15.72 18.20
C ALA A 129 0.79 -16.52 17.53
N ARG A 130 1.06 -17.74 17.04
CA ARG A 130 0.04 -18.64 16.47
C ARG A 130 -0.98 -19.01 17.53
N GLU A 131 -0.54 -19.40 18.73
CA GLU A 131 -1.44 -19.68 19.85
C GLU A 131 -2.34 -18.47 20.13
N ARG A 132 -1.77 -17.27 20.23
CA ARG A 132 -2.53 -16.04 20.48
C ARG A 132 -3.52 -15.72 19.36
N ILE A 133 -3.14 -15.92 18.10
CA ILE A 133 -4.02 -15.76 16.94
C ILE A 133 -5.19 -16.72 17.05
N LEU A 134 -4.93 -18.00 17.32
CA LEU A 134 -5.95 -19.02 17.50
C LEU A 134 -6.89 -18.67 18.66
N GLN A 135 -6.36 -18.29 19.82
CA GLN A 135 -7.15 -17.84 20.96
C GLN A 135 -8.08 -16.68 20.59
N ILE A 136 -7.59 -15.66 19.87
CA ILE A 136 -8.42 -14.52 19.45
C ILE A 136 -9.58 -14.95 18.54
N HIS A 137 -9.33 -15.85 17.59
CA HIS A 137 -10.35 -16.33 16.66
C HIS A 137 -11.30 -17.35 17.30
N ALA A 138 -10.83 -18.16 18.24
CA ALA A 138 -11.59 -19.15 18.97
C ALA A 138 -12.52 -18.55 20.03
N ARG A 139 -12.29 -17.31 20.49
CA ARG A 139 -13.16 -16.60 21.47
C ARG A 139 -14.64 -16.53 21.08
N LYS A 140 -14.97 -16.62 19.79
CA LYS A 140 -16.35 -16.58 19.29
C LYS A 140 -16.93 -17.97 19.00
N MET A 141 -16.17 -19.03 19.24
CA MET A 141 -16.60 -20.41 19.03
C MET A 141 -16.93 -21.06 20.37
N ASN A 142 -17.91 -21.96 20.38
CA ASN A 142 -18.11 -22.87 21.50
C ASN A 142 -16.99 -23.91 21.46
N VAL A 143 -15.89 -23.61 22.15
CA VAL A 143 -14.81 -24.55 22.37
C VAL A 143 -15.10 -25.35 23.63
N ASN A 144 -15.05 -26.68 23.53
CA ASN A 144 -15.21 -27.56 24.69
C ASN A 144 -14.04 -27.31 25.65
N LYS A 145 -14.33 -27.05 26.92
CA LYS A 145 -13.34 -26.90 27.98
C LYS A 145 -13.23 -28.24 28.69
N GLU A 146 -12.53 -29.19 28.06
CA GLU A 146 -11.99 -30.33 28.79
C GLU A 146 -10.55 -30.03 29.19
#